data_AF-A0A918ZC96-F1
#
_entry.id   AF-A0A918ZC96-F1
#
_cell.length_a   1.000
_cell.length_b   1.000
_cell.length_c   1.000
_cell.angle_alpha   90.00
_cell.angle_beta   90.00
_cell.angle_gamma   90.00
#
_symmetry.space_group_name_H-M   'P 1'
#
loop_
_entity.id
_entity.type
_entity.pdbx_description
1 polymer ?
#
loop_
_entity_poly.entity_id
_entity_poly.type
_entity_poly.pdbx_seq_one_letter_code
_entity_poly.pdbx_strand_id
1 'polypeptide(L)'
;MAHVSDVSFLTGHSEEGYVLGIEWTAAQPFNYGRGIHPDASGFRIDVLPVPAADRADARTALRTYALPQLGEWINQALAAPETWRSSDHRRYWRLADGLLTHHDQH
;
A
#
# COMPACT_ATOMS: atom_id res chain seq x y z
N MET A 1 4.84 14.38 10.84
CA MET A 1 5.60 13.30 10.19
C MET A 1 4.58 12.23 9.84
N ALA A 2 4.41 11.87 8.57
CA ALA A 2 3.52 10.75 8.25
C ALA A 2 4.32 9.47 8.37
N HIS A 3 3.94 8.64 9.32
CA HIS A 3 4.65 7.42 9.67
C HIS A 3 4.05 6.26 8.87
N VAL A 4 4.88 5.26 8.56
CA VAL A 4 4.35 3.93 8.25
C VAL A 4 3.75 3.42 9.56
N SER A 5 2.43 3.37 9.61
CA SER A 5 1.66 3.02 10.81
C SER A 5 1.62 1.52 11.03
N ASP A 6 1.60 0.74 9.93
CA ASP A 6 1.49 -0.71 9.97
C ASP A 6 2.14 -1.36 8.74
N VAL A 7 2.78 -2.51 8.97
CA VAL A 7 3.19 -3.44 7.92
C VAL A 7 2.64 -4.81 8.25
N SER A 8 1.67 -5.25 7.47
CA SER A 8 0.96 -6.52 7.67
C SER A 8 1.37 -7.56 6.63
N PHE A 9 1.68 -8.77 7.08
CA PHE A 9 1.89 -9.92 6.20
C PHE A 9 0.60 -10.74 6.16
N LEU A 10 -0.12 -10.65 5.04
CA LEU A 10 -1.40 -11.30 4.90
C LEU A 10 -1.22 -12.81 4.68
N THR A 11 -2.21 -13.56 5.14
CA THR A 11 -2.29 -15.02 4.95
C THR A 11 -3.47 -15.33 4.02
N GLY A 12 -3.34 -16.35 3.19
CA GLY A 12 -4.33 -16.70 2.16
C GLY A 12 -3.92 -16.24 0.76
N HIS A 13 -4.09 -17.12 -0.23
CA HIS A 13 -3.68 -16.84 -1.61
C HIS A 13 -4.56 -15.76 -2.23
N SER A 14 -3.95 -14.73 -2.82
CA SER A 14 -4.67 -13.76 -3.66
C SER A 14 -4.93 -14.40 -5.02
N GLU A 15 -6.19 -14.77 -5.31
CA GLU A 15 -6.59 -15.31 -6.62
C GLU A 15 -6.30 -14.33 -7.77
N GLU A 16 -6.19 -13.04 -7.44
CA GLU A 16 -5.92 -11.96 -8.40
C GLU A 16 -4.43 -11.72 -8.64
N GLY A 17 -3.51 -12.38 -7.92
CA GLY A 17 -2.05 -12.20 -8.13
C GLY A 17 -1.48 -10.91 -7.55
N TYR A 18 -2.17 -10.30 -6.58
CA TYR A 18 -1.62 -9.17 -5.83
C TYR A 18 -0.48 -9.62 -4.92
N VAL A 19 0.59 -8.83 -4.90
CA VAL A 19 1.84 -9.14 -4.17
C VAL A 19 2.18 -8.08 -3.11
N LEU A 20 1.70 -6.85 -3.31
CA LEU A 20 1.93 -5.73 -2.40
C LEU A 20 0.75 -4.76 -2.48
N GLY A 21 0.36 -4.20 -1.34
CA GLY A 21 -0.59 -3.09 -1.24
C GLY A 21 -0.03 -2.00 -0.36
N ILE A 22 -0.40 -0.76 -0.65
CA ILE A 22 -0.23 0.38 0.25
C ILE A 22 -1.55 1.14 0.33
N GLU A 23 -1.87 1.61 1.54
CA GLU A 23 -2.98 2.49 1.82
C GLU A 23 -2.46 3.73 2.57
N TRP A 24 -2.93 4.91 2.16
CA TRP A 24 -2.97 6.10 2.98
C TRP A 24 -4.33 6.14 3.67
N THR A 25 -4.32 6.09 5.00
CA THR A 25 -5.52 6.30 5.81
C THR A 25 -5.57 7.77 6.24
N ALA A 26 -6.61 8.49 5.82
CA ALA A 26 -6.81 9.88 6.22
C ALA A 26 -7.31 9.99 7.67
N ALA A 27 -6.95 11.08 8.36
CA ALA A 27 -7.59 11.43 9.62
C ALA A 27 -9.09 11.65 9.35
N GLN A 28 -9.95 10.90 10.05
CA GLN A 28 -11.38 11.20 10.03
C GLN A 28 -11.72 12.14 11.18
N PRO A 29 -12.49 13.23 10.93
CA PRO A 29 -12.84 14.16 11.99
C PRO A 29 -13.55 13.41 13.12
N PHE A 30 -13.06 13.63 14.33
CA PHE A 30 -13.49 12.98 15.57
C PHE A 30 -14.86 13.49 16.04
N ASN A 31 -15.86 13.52 15.16
CA ASN A 31 -17.22 13.87 15.55
C ASN A 31 -17.89 12.64 16.15
N TYR A 32 -18.34 12.75 17.41
CA TYR A 32 -19.11 11.74 18.15
C TYR A 32 -18.37 10.42 18.49
N GLY A 33 -17.07 10.49 18.79
CA GLY A 33 -16.35 9.39 19.44
C GLY A 33 -16.06 8.15 18.59
N ARG A 34 -16.22 8.25 17.26
CA ARG A 34 -16.00 7.14 16.31
C ARG A 34 -15.07 7.50 15.14
N GLY A 35 -14.27 8.57 15.28
CA GLY A 35 -13.32 9.02 14.25
C GLY A 35 -11.94 8.38 14.39
N ILE A 36 -11.17 8.40 13.30
CA ILE A 36 -9.75 8.02 13.30
C ILE A 36 -8.96 9.22 13.82
N HIS A 37 -8.23 9.04 14.93
CA HIS A 37 -7.45 10.11 15.57
C HIS A 37 -6.47 10.71 14.54
N PRO A 38 -6.19 12.02 14.53
CA PRO A 38 -5.25 12.63 13.58
C PRO A 38 -3.83 12.03 13.64
N ASP A 39 -3.46 11.45 14.77
CA ASP A 39 -2.21 10.70 14.95
C ASP A 39 -2.23 9.28 14.33
N ALA A 40 -3.42 8.78 13.96
CA ALA A 40 -3.62 7.50 13.29
C ALA A 40 -3.61 7.60 11.75
N SER A 41 -3.53 8.82 11.20
CA SER A 41 -3.28 9.00 9.76
C SER A 41 -1.90 8.48 9.40
N GLY A 42 -1.80 7.65 8.37
CA GLY A 42 -0.50 7.17 7.93
C GLY A 42 -0.59 6.07 6.89
N PHE A 43 0.55 5.44 6.66
CA PHE A 43 0.68 4.41 5.64
C PHE A 43 0.51 3.02 6.25
N ARG A 44 -0.39 2.23 5.66
CA ARG A 44 -0.50 0.79 5.89
C ARG A 44 0.05 0.07 4.67
N ILE A 45 0.97 -0.86 4.88
CA ILE A 45 1.53 -1.69 3.82
C ILE A 45 1.13 -3.13 4.05
N ASP A 46 0.49 -3.74 3.06
CA ASP A 46 0.10 -5.15 3.11
C ASP A 46 0.97 -5.96 2.14
N VAL A 47 1.67 -6.97 2.65
CA VAL A 47 2.45 -7.93 1.86
C VAL A 47 1.63 -9.19 1.68
N LEU A 48 1.32 -9.54 0.44
CA LEU A 48 0.46 -10.68 0.11
C LEU A 48 1.30 -11.94 -0.17
N PRO A 49 0.78 -13.13 0.14
CA PRO A 49 1.54 -14.36 -0.02
C PRO A 49 1.61 -14.78 -1.49
N VAL A 50 2.82 -15.15 -1.91
CA VAL A 50 3.13 -15.61 -3.26
C VAL A 50 3.30 -17.15 -3.27
N PRO A 51 2.74 -17.86 -4.27
CA PRO A 51 2.96 -19.30 -4.44
C PRO A 51 4.45 -19.63 -4.45
N ALA A 52 4.82 -20.78 -3.89
CA ALA A 52 6.22 -21.16 -3.73
C ALA A 52 6.99 -21.21 -5.07
N ALA A 53 6.32 -21.62 -6.14
CA ALA A 53 6.88 -21.68 -7.49
C ALA A 53 7.31 -20.30 -8.02
N ASP A 54 6.58 -19.24 -7.67
CA ASP A 54 6.78 -17.90 -8.22
C ASP A 54 7.61 -16.99 -7.29
N ARG A 55 8.03 -17.46 -6.11
CA ARG A 55 8.71 -16.62 -5.10
C ARG A 55 10.00 -15.98 -5.60
N ALA A 56 10.78 -16.68 -6.43
CA ALA A 56 12.06 -16.17 -6.93
C ALA A 56 11.84 -14.98 -7.88
N ASP A 57 10.95 -15.15 -8.85
CA ASP A 57 10.56 -14.11 -9.81
C ASP A 57 9.85 -12.95 -9.11
N ALA A 58 8.91 -13.24 -8.21
CA ALA A 58 8.22 -12.21 -7.43
C ALA A 58 9.19 -11.40 -6.56
N ARG A 59 10.16 -12.05 -5.91
CA ARG A 59 11.18 -11.34 -5.13
C ARG A 59 12.00 -10.41 -6.02
N THR A 60 12.37 -10.86 -7.21
CA THR A 60 13.13 -10.05 -8.18
C THR A 60 12.28 -8.85 -8.63
N ALA A 61 11.05 -9.10 -9.06
CA ALA A 61 10.13 -8.04 -9.50
C ALA A 61 9.82 -7.01 -8.40
N LEU A 62 9.58 -7.48 -7.17
CA LEU A 62 9.32 -6.61 -6.02
C LEU A 62 10.51 -5.70 -5.72
N ARG A 63 11.74 -6.24 -5.70
CA ARG A 63 12.94 -5.46 -5.38
C ARG A 63 13.30 -4.47 -6.49
N THR A 64 13.16 -4.88 -7.75
CA THR A 64 13.55 -4.07 -8.89
C THR A 64 12.53 -2.98 -9.19
N TYR A 65 11.23 -3.24 -8.99
CA TYR A 65 10.17 -2.34 -9.45
C TYR A 65 9.22 -1.90 -8.33
N ALA A 66 8.64 -2.83 -7.56
CA ALA A 66 7.58 -2.48 -6.61
C ALA A 66 8.08 -1.61 -5.46
N LEU A 67 9.20 -1.95 -4.84
CA LEU A 67 9.74 -1.20 -3.70
C LEU A 67 10.20 0.21 -4.06
N PRO A 68 10.90 0.45 -5.19
CA PRO A 68 11.14 1.81 -5.66
C PRO A 68 9.85 2.61 -5.89
N GLN A 69 8.88 2.02 -6.58
CA GLN A 69 7.58 2.67 -6.85
C GLN A 69 6.79 2.97 -5.57
N LEU A 70 6.86 2.07 -4.57
CA LEU A 70 6.29 2.27 -3.25
C LEU A 70 6.91 3.49 -2.56
N GLY A 71 8.25 3.59 -2.61
CA GLY A 71 8.97 4.74 -2.06
C GLY A 71 8.59 6.05 -2.75
N GLU A 72 8.46 6.05 -4.08
CA GLU A 72 7.98 7.21 -4.84
C GLU A 72 6.55 7.60 -4.44
N TRP A 73 5.65 6.63 -4.32
CA TRP A 73 4.26 6.89 -3.92
C TRP A 73 4.17 7.47 -2.52
N ILE A 74 4.94 6.94 -1.55
CA ILE A 74 5.04 7.51 -0.20
C ILE A 74 5.55 8.95 -0.25
N ASN A 75 6.61 9.22 -1.01
CA ASN A 75 7.15 10.58 -1.14
C ASN A 75 6.14 11.54 -1.77
N GLN A 76 5.39 11.10 -2.78
CA GLN A 76 4.32 11.89 -3.40
C GLN A 76 3.20 12.19 -2.41
N ALA A 77 2.74 11.18 -1.67
CA ALA A 77 1.71 11.33 -0.64
C ALA A 77 2.15 12.28 0.49
N LEU A 78 3.42 12.22 0.89
CA LEU A 78 4.01 13.12 1.89
C LEU A 78 4.10 14.57 1.38
N ALA A 79 4.35 14.77 0.09
CA ALA A 79 4.41 16.08 -0.56
C ALA A 79 3.02 16.58 -1.02
N ALA A 80 1.99 15.75 -0.92
CA ALA A 80 0.66 16.04 -1.46
C ALA A 80 -0.07 17.14 -0.66
N PRO A 81 -0.92 17.93 -1.33
CA PRO A 81 -1.74 18.94 -0.65
C PRO A 81 -2.69 18.31 0.38
N GLU A 82 -3.15 19.11 1.35
CA GLU A 82 -4.09 18.65 2.38
C GLU A 82 -5.38 18.06 1.81
N THR A 83 -5.84 18.55 0.66
CA THR A 83 -7.02 18.03 -0.05
C THR A 83 -6.85 16.57 -0.45
N TRP A 84 -5.65 16.17 -0.89
CA TRP A 84 -5.33 14.78 -1.18
C TRP A 84 -5.28 13.99 0.14
N ARG A 85 -4.54 14.48 1.14
CA ARG A 85 -4.37 13.80 2.44
C ARG A 85 -5.67 13.64 3.27
N SER A 86 -6.75 14.28 2.86
CA SER A 86 -8.07 14.23 3.52
C SER A 86 -8.96 13.07 3.05
N SER A 87 -8.53 12.28 2.05
CA SER A 87 -9.23 11.07 1.58
C SER A 87 -8.31 9.88 1.68
N ASP A 88 -8.88 8.68 1.76
CA ASP A 88 -8.11 7.45 1.71
C ASP A 88 -7.60 7.20 0.28
N HIS A 89 -6.39 6.67 0.14
CA HIS A 89 -5.83 6.30 -1.17
C HIS A 89 -5.19 4.95 -1.07
N ARG A 90 -5.34 4.13 -2.10
CA ARG A 90 -4.75 2.80 -2.14
C ARG A 90 -4.01 2.59 -3.44
N ARG A 91 -2.91 1.86 -3.37
CA ARG A 91 -2.23 1.33 -4.55
C ARG A 91 -1.91 -0.13 -4.32
N TYR A 92 -2.21 -0.95 -5.33
CA TYR A 92 -1.88 -2.36 -5.32
C TYR A 92 -0.95 -2.69 -6.47
N TRP A 93 0.02 -3.54 -6.19
CA TRP A 93 0.87 -4.16 -7.20
C TRP A 93 0.42 -5.59 -7.44
N ARG A 94 0.26 -5.90 -8.72
CA ARG A 94 -0.11 -7.21 -9.23
C ARG A 94 1.03 -7.76 -10.05
N LEU A 95 1.37 -9.03 -9.80
CA LEU A 95 2.32 -9.78 -10.61
C LEU A 95 1.54 -10.84 -11.39
N ALA A 96 1.53 -10.70 -12.72
CA ALA A 96 0.93 -11.67 -13.62
C ALA A 96 1.93 -11.95 -14.75
N ASP A 97 2.22 -13.23 -15.02
CA ASP A 97 3.12 -13.66 -16.10
C ASP A 97 4.50 -12.97 -16.07
N GLY A 98 5.04 -12.72 -14.86
CA GLY A 98 6.33 -12.03 -14.66
C GLY A 98 6.28 -10.51 -14.88
N LEU A 99 5.12 -9.96 -15.24
CA LEU A 99 4.91 -8.52 -15.40
C LEU A 99 4.31 -7.93 -14.12
N LEU A 100 5.02 -6.96 -13.54
CA LEU A 100 4.51 -6.17 -12.43
C LEU A 100 3.71 -4.99 -12.96
N THR A 101 2.43 -4.93 -12.60
CA THR A 101 1.54 -3.79 -12.85
C THR A 101 1.10 -3.19 -11.52
N HIS A 102 0.72 -1.91 -11.52
CA HIS A 102 0.09 -1.28 -10.37
C HIS A 102 -1.20 -0.58 -10.79
N HIS A 103 -2.11 -0.45 -9.84
CA HIS A 103 -3.30 0.37 -10.03
C HIS A 103 -3.60 1.13 -8.74
N ASP A 104 -4.08 2.35 -8.90
CA ASP A 104 -4.52 3.22 -7.82
C ASP A 104 -6.04 3.12 -7.65
N GLN A 105 -6.49 3.09 -6.40
CA GLN A 105 -7.88 3.20 -5.99
C GLN A 105 -8.01 4.40 -5.04
N HIS A 106 -9.11 5.13 -5.15
CA HIS A 106 -9.28 6.47 -4.59
C HIS A 106 -10.69 6.67 -4.06
#